data_AF-A0A7U6QYU0-F1
#
_entry.id   AF-A0A7U6QYU0-F1
#
_cell.length_a   1.000
_cell.length_b   1.000
_cell.length_c   1.000
_cell.angle_alpha   90.00
_cell.angle_beta   90.00
_cell.angle_gamma   90.00
#
_symmetry.space_group_name_H-M   'P 1'
#
loop_
_entity.id
_entity.type
_entity.pdbx_description
1 polymer ?
#
loop_
_entity_poly.entity_id
_entity_poly.type
_entity_poly.pdbx_seq_one_letter_code
_entity_poly.pdbx_strand_id
1 'polypeptide(L)' 'MWKINKKFLEQQLQQRKIFYFSHDPMKASGYFQKEVNFLKDNGFKFIKDRDF' A
#
# COMPACT_ATOMS: atom_id res chain seq x y z
N MET A 1 3.66 -14.92 -5.39
CA MET A 1 2.67 -13.82 -5.23
C MET A 1 3.31 -12.56 -4.64
N TRP A 2 3.77 -12.54 -3.37
CA TRP A 2 4.36 -11.34 -2.73
C TRP A 2 5.50 -10.63 -3.50
N LYS A 3 6.49 -11.38 -4.03
CA LYS A 3 7.65 -10.77 -4.74
C LYS A 3 7.23 -9.98 -5.99
N ILE A 4 6.16 -10.40 -6.66
CA ILE A 4 5.63 -9.71 -7.85
C ILE A 4 4.95 -8.41 -7.42
N ASN A 5 4.10 -8.47 -6.38
CA ASN A 5 3.44 -7.29 -5.83
C ASN A 5 4.45 -6.26 -5.30
N LYS A 6 5.51 -6.69 -4.62
CA LYS A 6 6.58 -5.78 -4.18
C LYS A 6 7.20 -5.02 -5.35
N LYS A 7 7.59 -5.70 -6.43
CA LYS A 7 8.21 -5.06 -7.61
C LYS A 7 7.24 -4.14 -8.35
N PHE A 8 5.94 -4.45 -8.32
CA PHE A 8 4.91 -3.55 -8.82
C PHE A 8 4.82 -2.27 -7.97
N LEU A 9 4.73 -2.42 -6.64
CA LEU A 9 4.69 -1.28 -5.71
C LEU A 9 5.94 -0.40 -5.86
N GLU A 10 7.14 -0.98 -5.93
CA GLU A 10 8.41 -0.25 -6.19
C GLU A 10 8.35 0.61 -7.46
N GLN A 11 7.83 0.06 -8.57
CA GLN A 11 7.69 0.81 -9.81
C GLN A 11 6.66 1.95 -9.71
N GLN A 12 5.54 1.71 -9.02
CA GLN A 12 4.52 2.74 -8.82
C GLN A 12 5.01 3.83 -7.84
N LEU A 13 5.83 3.47 -6.85
CA LEU A 13 6.50 4.39 -5.92
C LEU A 13 7.47 5.32 -6.64
N GLN A 14 8.31 4.78 -7.53
CA GLN A 14 9.21 5.59 -8.36
C GLN A 14 8.46 6.60 -9.22
N GLN A 15 7.25 6.25 -9.65
CA GLN A 15 6.36 7.13 -10.41
C GLN A 15 5.55 8.10 -9.53
N ARG A 16 5.77 8.10 -8.20
CA ARG A 16 5.03 8.92 -7.21
C ARG A 16 3.51 8.82 -7.34
N LYS A 17 3.01 7.64 -7.68
CA LYS A 17 1.57 7.42 -7.82
C LYS A 17 0.87 7.31 -6.48
N ILE A 18 -0.42 7.61 -6.50
CA ILE A 18 -1.33 7.46 -5.36
C ILE A 18 -1.88 6.04 -5.39
N PHE A 19 -1.87 5.36 -4.24
CA PHE A 19 -2.43 4.01 -4.10
C PHE A 19 -3.82 4.09 -3.46
N TYR A 20 -4.79 3.45 -4.10
CA TYR A 20 -6.14 3.29 -3.57
C TYR A 20 -6.32 1.83 -3.12
N PHE A 21 -6.90 1.66 -1.94
CA PHE A 21 -7.18 0.34 -1.38
C PHE A 21 -8.68 0.12 -1.30
N SER A 22 -9.14 -1.06 -1.73
CA SER A 22 -10.54 -1.45 -1.59
C SER A 22 -10.91 -1.81 -0.14
N HIS A 23 -9.91 -2.11 0.70
CA HIS A 23 -10.08 -2.52 2.09
C HIS A 23 -9.24 -1.64 3.02
N ASP A 24 -9.62 -1.60 4.30
CA ASP A 24 -8.91 -0.82 5.31
C ASP A 24 -7.47 -1.35 5.50
N PRO A 25 -6.43 -0.55 5.20
CA PRO A 25 -5.04 -0.96 5.36
C PRO A 25 -4.66 -1.21 6.82
N MET A 26 -5.37 -0.61 7.79
CA MET A 26 -5.14 -0.84 9.22
C MET A 26 -5.65 -2.21 9.69
N LYS A 27 -6.57 -2.81 8.93
CA LYS A 27 -7.09 -4.17 9.19
C LYS A 27 -6.42 -5.22 8.29
N ALA A 28 -5.34 -4.85 7.59
CA ALA A 28 -4.67 -5.75 6.66
C ALA A 28 -4.06 -6.96 7.39
N SER A 29 -4.26 -8.14 6.82
CA SER A 29 -3.68 -9.41 7.29
C SER A 29 -3.05 -10.19 6.14
N GLY A 30 -2.21 -11.18 6.44
CA GLY A 30 -1.59 -12.05 5.44
C GLY A 30 -0.69 -11.31 4.44
N TYR A 31 -0.87 -11.56 3.14
CA TYR A 31 -0.06 -10.93 2.08
C TYR A 31 -0.34 -9.43 1.95
N PHE A 32 -1.58 -9.00 2.18
CA PHE A 32 -1.97 -7.60 2.10
C PHE A 32 -1.28 -6.76 3.17
N GLN A 33 -1.07 -7.32 4.36
CA GLN A 33 -0.31 -6.67 5.43
C GLN A 33 1.13 -6.37 5.02
N LYS A 34 1.77 -7.25 4.23
CA LYS A 34 3.13 -7.02 3.74
C LYS A 34 3.17 -5.84 2.76
N GLU A 35 2.15 -5.69 1.92
CA GLU A 35 2.01 -4.57 0.97
C GLU A 35 1.84 -3.24 1.72
N VAL A 36 0.94 -3.21 2.71
CA VAL A 36 0.71 -2.03 3.56
C VAL A 36 1.97 -1.64 4.32
N ASN A 37 2.65 -2.61 4.95
CA ASN A 37 3.88 -2.35 5.69
C ASN A 37 4.98 -1.80 4.79
N PHE A 38 5.13 -2.35 3.58
CA PHE A 38 6.12 -1.86 2.61
C PHE A 38 5.88 -0.41 2.23
N LEU A 39 4.63 -0.02 1.97
CA LEU A 39 4.29 1.36 1.63
C LEU A 39 4.48 2.30 2.82
N LYS A 40 4.14 1.86 4.04
CA LYS A 40 4.38 2.63 5.27
C LYS A 40 5.86 2.91 5.50
N ASP A 41 6.71 1.91 5.29
CA ASP A 41 8.18 2.02 5.41
C ASP A 41 8.76 3.01 4.39
N ASN A 42 8.15 3.09 3.20
CA ASN A 42 8.49 4.07 2.17
C ASN A 42 7.86 5.47 2.38
N GLY A 43 7.29 5.73 3.56
CA GLY A 43 6.80 7.05 3.96
C GLY A 43 5.38 7.39 3.50
N PHE A 44 4.60 6.42 3.02
CA PHE A 44 3.22 6.67 2.62
C PHE A 44 2.31 6.85 3.84
N LYS A 45 1.41 7.82 3.74
CA LYS A 45 0.34 8.06 4.72
C LYS A 45 -0.97 7.53 4.13
N PHE A 46 -1.61 6.63 4.86
CA PHE A 46 -2.93 6.11 4.49
C PHE A 46 -3.98 7.09 5.01
N ILE A 47 -4.69 7.74 4.09
CA ILE A 47 -5.86 8.56 4.39
C ILE A 47 -7.12 7.73 4.09
N LYS A 48 -8.10 7.81 5.00
CA LYS A 48 -9.39 7.17 4.80
C LYS A 48 -10.25 8.14 3.99
N ASP A 49 -10.72 7.71 2.82
CA ASP A 49 -11.51 8.50 1.87
C ASP A 49 -12.88 8.99 2.43
N ARG A 50 -13.23 8.65 3.68
CA ARG A 50 -14.53 8.97 4.31
C ARG A 50 -14.45 10.01 5.43
N ASP A 51 -13.43 10.87 5.44
CA ASP A 51 -13.28 11.96 6.43
C ASP A 51 -13.66 13.34 5.85
N PHE A 52 -14.66 13.38 4.98
CA PHE A 52 -15.30 14.60 4.46
C PHE A 52 -16.77 14.67 4.90
#